data_AF-A0A0C1IZR9-F1
#
_entry.id   AF-A0A0C1IZR9-F1
#
_cell.length_a   1.000
_cell.length_b   1.000
_cell.length_c   1.000
_cell.angle_alpha   90.00
_cell.angle_beta   90.00
_cell.angle_gamma   90.00
#
_symmetry.space_group_name_H-M   'P 1'
#
loop_
_entity.id
_entity.type
_entity.pdbx_description
1 polymer ?
#
loop_
_entity_poly.entity_id
_entity_poly.type
_entity_poly.pdbx_seq_one_letter_code
_entity_poly.pdbx_strand_id
1 'polypeptide(L)'
;MKAEKDERARAMAEMTKSGYVYVISNVGSFGEDLVKIGLTRHLDPNDRVRELGDASVPFGFDTHAMIYSEGAPALEAALHKEFAEQRVNMANMRKEFFRVSLDEVEDAMARLAPDAEFFKDREAQEWHETMARRKEKLMKVNNSETDELPAEI
;
A
#
# COMPACT_ATOMS: atom_id res chain seq x y z
N MET A 1 -17.29 -23.99 -34.71
CA MET A 1 -17.15 -24.69 -33.40
C MET A 1 -15.74 -24.68 -32.80
N LYS A 2 -14.67 -25.13 -33.48
CA LYS A 2 -13.29 -25.06 -32.90
C LYS A 2 -12.72 -23.63 -32.86
N ALA A 3 -12.81 -22.91 -33.98
CA ALA A 3 -12.37 -21.51 -34.08
C ALA A 3 -13.07 -20.57 -33.08
N GLU A 4 -14.37 -20.74 -32.87
CA GLU A 4 -15.19 -19.94 -31.95
C GLU A 4 -14.89 -20.22 -30.46
N LYS A 5 -14.48 -21.45 -30.12
CA LYS A 5 -13.95 -21.80 -28.80
C LYS A 5 -12.56 -21.22 -28.57
N ASP A 6 -11.70 -21.25 -29.59
CA ASP A 6 -10.35 -20.68 -29.52
C ASP A 6 -10.39 -19.15 -29.40
N GLU A 7 -11.32 -18.50 -30.08
CA GLU A 7 -11.54 -17.05 -30.01
C GLU A 7 -12.11 -16.62 -28.65
N ARG A 8 -13.08 -17.37 -28.10
CA ARG A 8 -13.56 -17.15 -26.72
C ARG A 8 -12.47 -17.42 -25.68
N ALA A 9 -11.66 -18.46 -25.86
CA ALA A 9 -10.55 -18.75 -24.96
C ALA A 9 -9.47 -17.66 -25.01
N ARG A 10 -9.18 -17.10 -26.19
CA ARG A 10 -8.29 -15.94 -26.37
C ARG A 10 -8.85 -14.67 -25.73
N ALA A 11 -10.13 -14.37 -25.95
CA ALA A 11 -10.79 -13.22 -25.33
C ALA A 11 -10.79 -13.35 -23.78
N MET A 12 -11.06 -14.53 -23.23
CA MET A 12 -10.94 -14.78 -21.79
C MET A 12 -9.49 -14.70 -21.29
N ALA A 13 -8.53 -15.17 -22.08
CA ALA A 13 -7.10 -15.06 -21.77
C ALA A 13 -6.62 -13.61 -21.81
N GLU A 14 -7.14 -12.75 -22.69
CA GLU A 14 -6.81 -11.32 -22.71
C GLU A 14 -7.48 -10.57 -21.55
N MET A 15 -8.75 -10.86 -21.26
CA MET A 15 -9.45 -10.30 -20.10
C MET A 15 -8.79 -10.68 -18.76
N THR A 16 -8.14 -11.84 -18.66
CA THR A 16 -7.46 -12.27 -17.42
C THR A 16 -6.05 -11.68 -17.26
N LYS A 17 -5.45 -11.15 -18.33
CA LYS A 17 -4.10 -10.58 -18.32
C LYS A 17 -4.05 -9.10 -17.93
N SER A 18 -5.07 -8.32 -18.27
CA SER A 18 -5.08 -6.89 -17.96
C SER A 18 -5.57 -6.57 -16.53
N GLY A 19 -5.10 -5.46 -15.98
CA GLY A 19 -5.52 -4.95 -14.68
C GLY A 19 -4.64 -3.81 -14.17
N TYR A 20 -4.85 -3.41 -12.92
CA TYR A 20 -4.04 -2.42 -12.24
C TYR A 20 -3.18 -3.08 -11.16
N VAL A 21 -1.87 -2.87 -11.22
CA VAL A 21 -0.96 -3.16 -10.12
C VAL A 21 -0.87 -1.91 -9.25
N TYR A 22 -1.09 -2.06 -7.95
CA TYR A 22 -1.00 -0.96 -7.00
C TYR A 22 0.08 -1.22 -5.96
N VAL A 23 0.68 -0.13 -5.50
CA VAL A 23 1.56 -0.09 -4.33
C VAL A 23 0.91 0.85 -3.32
N ILE A 24 0.61 0.32 -2.14
CA ILE A 24 -0.02 1.09 -1.06
C ILE A 24 0.73 0.91 0.26
N SER A 25 0.68 1.92 1.12
CA SER A 25 1.23 1.83 2.49
C SER A 25 0.23 2.37 3.51
N ASN A 26 0.48 2.10 4.80
CA ASN A 26 -0.33 2.62 5.89
C ASN A 26 0.54 2.73 7.14
N VAL A 27 1.22 3.86 7.25
CA VAL A 27 2.16 4.14 8.34
C VAL A 27 1.48 4.07 9.71
N GLY A 28 0.23 4.51 9.80
CA GLY A 28 -0.49 4.55 11.07
C GLY A 28 -0.86 3.17 11.63
N SER A 29 -0.95 2.15 10.76
CA SER A 29 -1.32 0.78 11.15
C SER A 29 -0.12 -0.16 11.19
N PHE A 30 0.85 0.03 10.29
CA PHE A 30 1.94 -0.91 10.08
C PHE A 30 3.35 -0.35 10.31
N GLY A 31 3.47 0.97 10.51
CA GLY A 31 4.75 1.66 10.61
C GLY A 31 5.38 1.98 9.25
N GLU A 32 6.59 2.52 9.31
CA GLU A 32 7.40 2.87 8.14
C GLU A 32 7.93 1.63 7.43
N ASP A 33 8.34 1.81 6.16
CA ASP A 33 8.95 0.78 5.31
C ASP A 33 8.14 -0.51 5.20
N LEU A 34 6.81 -0.38 5.17
CA LEU A 34 5.91 -1.50 4.96
C LEU A 34 4.89 -1.16 3.89
N VAL A 35 4.96 -1.90 2.78
CA VAL A 35 4.09 -1.72 1.64
C VAL A 35 3.29 -2.98 1.35
N LYS A 36 2.13 -2.79 0.75
CA LYS A 36 1.37 -3.82 0.07
C LYS A 36 1.44 -3.60 -1.43
N ILE A 37 1.82 -4.66 -2.14
CA ILE A 37 1.79 -4.71 -3.61
C ILE A 37 0.72 -5.70 -4.01
N GLY A 38 -0.22 -5.27 -4.86
CA GLY A 38 -1.30 -6.14 -5.27
C GLY A 38 -1.88 -5.79 -6.64
N LEU A 39 -2.77 -6.65 -7.09
CA LEU A 39 -3.48 -6.52 -8.36
C LEU A 39 -4.97 -6.25 -8.09
N THR A 40 -5.57 -5.38 -8.89
CA THR A 40 -7.02 -5.22 -8.98
C THR A 40 -7.47 -5.22 -10.44
N ARG A 41 -8.66 -5.76 -10.68
CA ARG A 41 -9.36 -5.71 -11.97
C ARG A 41 -10.66 -4.90 -11.89
N HIS A 42 -10.85 -4.19 -10.78
CA HIS A 42 -11.97 -3.29 -10.63
C HIS A 42 -11.90 -2.17 -11.67
N LEU A 43 -13.07 -1.67 -12.04
CA LEU A 43 -13.21 -0.57 -13.00
C LEU A 43 -12.55 0.70 -12.45
N ASP A 44 -12.81 1.02 -11.17
CA ASP A 44 -12.08 2.02 -10.42
C ASP A 44 -11.14 1.30 -9.43
N PRO A 45 -9.81 1.39 -9.61
CA PRO A 45 -8.88 0.75 -8.71
C PRO A 45 -8.81 1.45 -7.33
N ASN A 46 -9.22 2.72 -7.22
CA ASN A 46 -9.25 3.43 -5.93
C ASN A 46 -10.35 2.92 -5.01
N ASP A 47 -11.48 2.46 -5.55
CA ASP A 47 -12.52 1.77 -4.78
C ASP A 47 -11.93 0.58 -4.03
N ARG A 48 -11.08 -0.20 -4.70
CA ARG A 48 -10.44 -1.35 -4.08
C ARG A 48 -9.52 -0.95 -2.93
N VAL A 49 -8.76 0.14 -3.08
CA VAL A 49 -7.88 0.62 -2.01
C VAL A 49 -8.70 1.08 -0.80
N ARG A 50 -9.82 1.77 -1.03
CA ARG A 50 -10.75 2.17 0.03
C ARG A 50 -11.35 0.98 0.78
N GLU A 51 -11.85 -0.02 0.07
CA GLU A 51 -12.39 -1.25 0.69
C GLU A 51 -11.36 -1.96 1.58
N LEU A 52 -10.09 -1.98 1.15
CA LEU A 52 -9.01 -2.58 1.94
C LEU A 52 -8.75 -1.80 3.23
N GLY A 53 -8.86 -0.47 3.19
CA GLY A 53 -8.76 0.41 4.35
C GLY A 53 -9.92 0.20 5.33
N ASP A 54 -11.15 0.29 4.85
CA ASP A 54 -12.36 0.26 5.69
C ASP A 54 -12.57 -1.06 6.42
N ALA A 55 -12.01 -2.16 5.90
CA ALA A 55 -12.28 -3.49 6.43
C ALA A 55 -11.65 -3.77 7.80
N SER A 56 -10.45 -3.25 8.10
CA SER A 56 -9.66 -3.77 9.24
C SER A 56 -8.54 -2.88 9.76
N VAL A 57 -8.34 -1.65 9.24
CA VAL A 57 -7.24 -0.78 9.68
C VAL A 57 -7.75 0.56 10.21
N PRO A 58 -7.09 1.15 11.23
CA PRO A 58 -7.51 2.41 11.85
C PRO A 58 -7.31 3.66 10.98
N PHE A 59 -6.50 3.58 9.92
CA PHE A 59 -6.23 4.67 8.99
C PHE A 59 -6.38 4.16 7.56
N GLY A 60 -6.71 5.04 6.61
CA GLY A 60 -6.71 4.71 5.19
C GLY A 60 -5.34 4.29 4.66
N PHE A 61 -5.32 3.67 3.48
CA PHE A 61 -4.09 3.39 2.75
C PHE A 61 -3.69 4.57 1.87
N ASP A 62 -2.39 4.87 1.84
CA ASP A 62 -1.78 5.80 0.91
C ASP A 62 -1.39 5.06 -0.37
N THR A 63 -1.79 5.61 -1.53
CA THR A 63 -1.48 5.03 -2.85
C THR A 63 -0.24 5.67 -3.46
N HIS A 64 0.83 4.88 -3.56
CA HIS A 64 2.10 5.31 -4.14
C HIS A 64 2.22 5.02 -5.62
N ALA A 65 1.58 3.96 -6.12
CA ALA A 65 1.54 3.66 -7.54
C ALA A 65 0.20 3.04 -7.92
N MET A 66 -0.25 3.36 -9.14
CA MET A 66 -1.45 2.76 -9.73
C MET A 66 -1.22 2.54 -11.23
N ILE A 67 -0.90 1.31 -11.60
CA ILE A 67 -0.28 1.02 -12.89
C ILE A 67 -1.19 0.11 -13.70
N TYR A 68 -1.77 0.67 -14.76
CA TYR A 68 -2.45 -0.14 -15.74
C TYR A 68 -1.43 -0.97 -16.53
N SER A 69 -1.70 -2.27 -16.67
CA SER A 69 -0.89 -3.15 -17.50
C SER A 69 -1.76 -4.19 -18.17
N GLU A 70 -1.54 -4.41 -19.47
CA GLU A 70 -2.13 -5.53 -20.20
C GLU A 70 -1.61 -6.90 -19.72
N GLY A 71 -0.46 -6.91 -19.03
CA GLY A 71 0.17 -8.08 -18.43
C GLY A 71 0.31 -7.96 -16.91
N ALA A 72 -0.69 -7.37 -16.25
CA ALA A 72 -0.62 -7.02 -14.83
C ALA A 72 -0.24 -8.18 -13.88
N PRO A 73 -0.71 -9.43 -14.08
CA PRO A 73 -0.23 -10.57 -13.28
C PRO A 73 1.27 -10.84 -13.41
N ALA A 74 1.87 -10.59 -14.58
CA ALA A 74 3.30 -10.78 -14.78
C ALA A 74 4.12 -9.68 -14.09
N LEU A 75 3.64 -8.43 -14.15
CA LEU A 75 4.26 -7.30 -13.45
C LEU A 75 4.18 -7.50 -11.92
N GLU A 76 3.02 -7.87 -11.41
CA GLU A 76 2.82 -8.13 -9.98
C GLU A 76 3.71 -9.29 -9.50
N ALA A 77 3.75 -10.40 -10.24
CA ALA A 77 4.63 -11.52 -9.92
C ALA A 77 6.11 -11.14 -9.95
N ALA A 78 6.54 -10.25 -10.86
CA ALA A 78 7.91 -9.77 -10.93
C ALA A 78 8.28 -8.95 -9.69
N LEU A 79 7.43 -8.01 -9.27
CA LEU A 79 7.62 -7.23 -8.04
C LEU A 79 7.63 -8.11 -6.79
N HIS A 80 6.72 -9.08 -6.73
CA HIS A 80 6.64 -10.07 -5.66
C HIS A 80 7.87 -10.96 -5.54
N LYS A 81 8.54 -11.20 -6.67
CA LYS A 81 9.79 -11.96 -6.73
C LYS A 81 10.97 -11.08 -6.33
N GLU A 82 11.01 -9.83 -6.77
CA GLU A 82 12.04 -8.85 -6.40
C GLU A 82 12.13 -8.70 -4.87
N PHE A 83 10.98 -8.65 -4.20
CA PHE A 83 10.87 -8.46 -2.75
C PHE A 83 10.57 -9.75 -1.97
N ALA A 84 10.86 -10.93 -2.53
CA ALA A 84 10.50 -12.21 -1.93
C ALA A 84 11.11 -12.41 -0.53
N GLU A 85 12.36 -11.99 -0.33
CA GLU A 85 13.09 -12.10 0.93
C GLU A 85 12.57 -11.12 2.00
N GLN A 86 11.93 -10.03 1.58
CA GLN A 86 11.37 -8.98 2.44
C GLN A 86 9.89 -9.22 2.79
N ARG A 87 9.32 -10.39 2.44
CA ARG A 87 7.93 -10.72 2.77
C ARG A 87 7.71 -10.73 4.28
N VAL A 88 6.68 -10.00 4.71
CA VAL A 88 6.29 -9.96 6.13
C VAL A 88 5.68 -11.29 6.58
N ASN A 89 4.89 -11.94 5.72
CA ASN A 89 4.25 -13.22 6.03
C ASN A 89 4.78 -14.34 5.13
N MET A 90 5.71 -15.13 5.67
CA MET A 90 6.28 -16.30 4.98
C MET A 90 5.40 -17.56 5.08
N ALA A 91 4.39 -17.59 5.94
CA ALA A 91 3.49 -18.74 6.09
C ALA A 91 2.29 -18.68 5.13
N ASN A 92 1.80 -17.48 4.82
CA ASN A 92 0.66 -17.25 3.94
C ASN A 92 1.02 -16.23 2.86
N MET A 93 1.47 -16.74 1.71
CA MET A 93 1.91 -15.92 0.58
C MET A 93 0.81 -15.08 -0.06
N ARG A 94 -0.47 -15.33 0.26
CA ARG A 94 -1.61 -14.48 -0.15
C ARG A 94 -1.65 -13.14 0.59
N LYS A 95 -0.85 -12.97 1.66
CA LYS A 95 -0.70 -11.72 2.40
C LYS A 95 0.53 -11.00 1.85
N GLU A 96 0.30 -10.20 0.81
CA GLU A 96 1.33 -9.58 -0.04
C GLU A 96 1.88 -8.29 0.58
N PHE A 97 2.37 -8.39 1.80
CA PHE A 97 3.03 -7.29 2.50
C PHE A 97 4.55 -7.51 2.53
N PHE A 98 5.29 -6.43 2.31
CA PHE A 98 6.74 -6.44 2.15
C PHE A 98 7.35 -5.34 3.03
N ARG A 99 8.46 -5.66 3.70
CA ARG A 99 9.23 -4.71 4.49
C ARG A 99 10.31 -4.07 3.62
N VAL A 100 9.94 -3.01 2.91
CA VAL A 100 10.79 -2.27 1.96
C VAL A 100 10.44 -0.79 2.01
N SER A 101 11.44 0.05 1.81
CA SER A 101 11.27 1.50 1.70
C SER A 101 10.60 1.90 0.38
N LEU A 102 9.99 3.08 0.33
CA LEU A 102 9.40 3.61 -0.90
C LEU A 102 10.46 3.88 -1.98
N ASP A 103 11.69 4.18 -1.58
CA ASP A 103 12.83 4.36 -2.51
C ASP A 103 13.20 3.03 -3.19
N GLU A 104 13.28 1.94 -2.44
CA GLU A 104 13.53 0.61 -3.02
C GLU A 104 12.42 0.18 -3.99
N VAL A 105 11.17 0.52 -3.67
CA VAL A 105 10.04 0.24 -4.57
C VAL A 105 10.13 1.09 -5.82
N GLU A 106 10.42 2.39 -5.71
CA GLU A 106 10.60 3.26 -6.88
C GLU A 106 11.72 2.74 -7.79
N ASP A 107 12.86 2.35 -7.24
CA ASP A 107 13.99 1.79 -7.98
C ASP A 107 13.60 0.50 -8.73
N ALA A 108 12.85 -0.39 -8.08
CA ALA A 108 12.33 -1.60 -8.72
C ALA A 108 11.32 -1.27 -9.81
N MET A 109 10.44 -0.29 -9.56
CA MET A 109 9.44 0.17 -10.51
C MET A 109 10.07 0.79 -11.76
N ALA A 110 11.10 1.62 -11.60
CA ALA A 110 11.83 2.21 -12.72
C ALA A 110 12.47 1.15 -13.64
N ARG A 111 12.83 -0.02 -13.10
CA ARG A 111 13.35 -1.16 -13.89
C ARG A 111 12.26 -1.98 -14.56
N LEU A 112 11.13 -2.20 -13.88
CA LEU A 112 10.09 -3.15 -14.31
C LEU A 112 8.93 -2.51 -15.09
N ALA A 113 8.64 -1.23 -14.82
CA ALA A 113 7.64 -0.43 -15.52
C ALA A 113 8.10 1.05 -15.57
N PRO A 114 9.05 1.39 -16.47
CA PRO A 114 9.67 2.72 -16.52
C PRO A 114 8.70 3.87 -16.83
N ASP A 115 7.58 3.57 -17.49
CA ASP A 115 6.55 4.57 -17.83
C ASP A 115 5.51 4.77 -16.70
N ALA A 116 5.67 4.07 -15.57
CA ALA A 116 4.73 4.15 -14.45
C ALA A 116 5.01 5.38 -13.57
N GLU A 117 3.94 6.10 -13.21
CA GLU A 117 4.02 7.15 -12.20
C GLU A 117 4.13 6.56 -10.78
N PHE A 118 5.05 7.11 -10.00
CA PHE A 118 5.26 6.76 -8.60
C PHE A 118 5.23 8.04 -7.75
N PHE A 119 4.50 8.00 -6.63
CA PHE A 119 4.28 9.13 -5.75
C PHE A 119 4.72 8.79 -4.32
N LYS A 120 5.80 9.41 -3.85
CA LYS A 120 6.28 9.25 -2.47
C LYS A 120 5.52 10.10 -1.46
N ASP A 121 5.10 11.29 -1.88
CA ASP A 121 4.58 12.34 -1.00
C ASP A 121 3.10 12.16 -0.59
N ARG A 122 2.62 10.92 -0.45
CA ARG A 122 1.30 10.67 0.13
C ARG A 122 1.40 10.80 1.65
N GLU A 123 1.05 11.99 2.13
CA GLU A 123 1.02 12.30 3.55
C GLU A 123 -0.20 11.63 4.19
N ALA A 124 0.04 10.61 5.00
CA ALA A 124 -0.96 9.95 5.86
C ALA A 124 -1.66 10.97 6.79
N GLN A 125 -2.59 11.75 6.26
CA GLN A 125 -3.06 12.99 6.86
C GLN A 125 -3.73 12.73 8.22
N GLU A 126 -4.63 11.75 8.27
CA GLU A 126 -5.33 11.36 9.50
C GLU A 126 -4.37 10.88 10.60
N TRP A 127 -3.28 10.23 10.21
CA TRP A 127 -2.23 9.80 11.15
C TRP A 127 -1.47 11.02 11.71
N HIS A 128 -1.04 11.96 10.85
CA HIS A 128 -0.39 13.20 11.28
C HIS A 128 -1.28 14.01 12.22
N GLU A 129 -2.56 14.16 11.90
CA GLU A 129 -3.53 14.84 12.76
C GLU A 129 -3.67 14.15 14.12
N THR A 130 -3.71 12.81 14.13
CA THR A 130 -3.77 12.02 15.36
C THR A 130 -2.53 12.22 16.23
N MET A 131 -1.34 12.23 15.63
CA MET A 131 -0.08 12.46 16.33
C MET A 131 0.01 13.89 16.89
N ALA A 132 -0.44 14.89 16.14
CA ALA A 132 -0.50 16.27 16.61
C ALA A 132 -1.41 16.41 17.84
N ARG A 133 -2.61 15.82 17.81
CA ARG A 133 -3.55 15.82 18.95
C ARG A 133 -2.98 15.10 20.17
N ARG A 134 -2.29 13.98 19.98
CA ARG A 134 -1.61 13.26 21.07
C ARG A 134 -0.50 14.10 21.70
N LYS A 135 0.32 14.77 20.88
CA LYS A 135 1.38 15.67 21.33
C LYS A 135 0.81 16.84 22.14
N GLU A 136 -0.27 17.47 21.67
CA GLU A 136 -0.96 18.53 22.40
C GLU A 136 -1.47 18.04 23.76
N LYS A 137 -2.08 16.84 23.81
CA LYS A 137 -2.57 16.25 25.07
C LYS A 137 -1.43 15.99 26.06
N LEU A 138 -0.30 15.46 25.60
CA LEU A 138 0.88 15.24 26.44
C LEU A 138 1.47 16.55 26.97
N MET A 139 1.54 17.60 26.15
CA MET A 139 2.00 18.92 26.58
C MET A 139 1.11 19.53 27.68
N LYS A 140 -0.22 19.34 27.59
CA LYS A 140 -1.15 19.81 28.62
C LYS A 140 -0.96 19.09 29.96
N VAL A 141 -0.72 17.76 29.93
CA VAL A 141 -0.45 16.97 31.15
C VAL A 141 0.85 17.41 31.82
N ASN A 142 1.93 17.57 31.04
CA ASN A 142 3.22 17.98 31.58
C ASN A 142 3.16 19.38 32.23
N ASN A 143 2.38 20.31 31.65
CA ASN A 143 2.20 21.63 32.24
C ASN A 143 1.35 21.60 33.52
N SER A 144 0.35 20.72 33.63
CA SER A 144 -0.43 20.58 34.86
C SER A 144 0.35 19.93 36.01
N GLU A 145 1.27 19.00 35.73
CA GLU A 145 2.11 18.37 36.77
C GLU A 145 3.17 19.33 37.33
N THR A 146 3.65 20.30 36.53
CA THR A 146 4.57 21.35 37.01
C THR A 146 3.91 22.40 37.92
N ASP A 147 2.59 22.57 37.86
CA ASP A 147 1.84 23.50 38.73
C ASP A 147 1.45 22.87 40.08
N GLU A 148 1.57 21.55 40.24
CA GLU A 148 1.13 20.80 41.43
C GLU A 148 2.25 20.42 42.41
N LEU A 149 3.52 20.73 42.12
CA LEU A 149 4.61 20.52 43.08
C LEU A 149 4.62 21.66 44.11
N PRO A 150 4.26 21.42 45.39
CA PRO A 150 4.44 22.44 46.41
C PRO A 150 5.93 22.74 46.55
N ALA A 151 6.28 24.02 46.57
CA ALA A 151 7.63 24.44 46.97
C ALA A 151 7.92 23.83 48.35
N GLU A 152 8.95 22.98 48.43
CA GLU A 152 9.38 22.37 49.69
C GLU A 152 9.57 23.47 50.76
N ILE A 153 9.02 23.20 51.96
CA ILE A 153 9.08 24.05 53.16
C ILE A 153 10.47 23.98 53.78
#